data_AF-A0A261CXT2-F1
#
_entry.id   AF-A0A261CXT2-F1
#
_cell.length_a   1.000
_cell.length_b   1.000
_cell.length_c   1.000
_cell.angle_alpha   90.00
_cell.angle_beta   90.00
_cell.angle_gamma   90.00
#
_symmetry.space_group_name_H-M   'P 1'
#
loop_
_entity.id
_entity.type
_entity.pdbx_description
1 polymer ?
#
loop_
_entity_poly.entity_id
_entity_poly.type
_entity_poly.pdbx_seq_one_letter_code
_entity_poly.pdbx_strand_id
1 'polypeptide(L)'
;MYRVFEALDELGAIVEEARSVPMTAGCVVPRGDVLELLDDVKDAIPGDLDDAQDVLDQRDKLIGDARMHADTMVGEATAEADSTLAHARSEADRVLSEAKSAADRMVAEAQSHSGQLLSDATAEAERIGSAAHREYESVTGRAHAEAERMIESGNANYERSVAEGIAEQQRLVSETEVVQAARAESERVIDAAHAESDRLRGECDIYVDNKLAEFEELLTGTIRSVNRGRQQLRTGAGVHDYAEHVRRGDFGTGMAV
;
A
#
# COMPACT_ATOMS: atom_id res chain seq x y z
N MET A 1 -5.06 111.61 -44.09
CA MET A 1 -3.62 111.37 -43.87
C MET A 1 -2.72 112.13 -44.84
N TYR A 2 -2.86 112.01 -46.17
CA TYR A 2 -1.90 112.65 -47.10
C TYR A 2 -1.91 114.19 -47.08
N ARG A 3 -3.07 114.83 -46.89
CA ARG A 3 -3.22 116.29 -46.98
C ARG A 3 -2.56 117.07 -45.84
N VAL A 4 -2.56 116.53 -44.61
CA VAL A 4 -1.89 117.18 -43.47
C VAL A 4 -0.37 117.15 -43.65
N PHE A 5 0.19 115.99 -44.00
CA PHE A 5 1.63 115.86 -44.25
C PHE A 5 2.06 116.69 -45.45
N GLU A 6 1.27 116.70 -46.53
CA GLU A 6 1.52 117.53 -47.72
C GLU A 6 1.51 119.03 -47.39
N ALA A 7 0.55 119.52 -46.61
CA ALA A 7 0.50 120.92 -46.20
C ALA A 7 1.60 121.30 -45.20
N LEU A 8 2.03 120.38 -44.32
CA LEU A 8 3.19 120.58 -43.44
C LEU A 8 4.51 120.60 -44.21
N ASP A 9 4.68 119.72 -45.20
CA ASP A 9 5.86 119.68 -46.07
C ASP A 9 5.93 120.94 -46.95
N GLU A 10 4.80 121.40 -47.49
CA GLU A 10 4.72 122.64 -48.28
C GLU A 10 4.99 123.87 -47.40
N LEU A 11 4.48 123.90 -46.18
CA LEU A 11 4.78 124.96 -45.20
C LEU A 11 6.27 124.95 -44.83
N GLY A 12 6.86 123.77 -44.66
CA GLY A 12 8.30 123.59 -44.47
C GLY A 12 9.11 124.16 -45.63
N ALA A 13 8.74 123.83 -46.87
CA ALA A 13 9.39 124.34 -48.08
C ALA A 13 9.30 125.87 -48.20
N ILE A 14 8.13 126.46 -47.91
CA ILE A 14 7.95 127.93 -47.90
C ILE A 14 8.85 128.59 -46.86
N VAL A 15 9.04 127.98 -45.69
CA VAL A 15 9.93 128.49 -44.63
C VAL A 15 11.41 128.32 -45.00
N GLU A 16 11.79 127.24 -45.67
CA GLU A 16 13.16 126.99 -46.13
C GLU A 16 13.59 127.93 -47.27
N GLU A 17 12.68 128.26 -48.20
CA GLU A 17 12.93 129.19 -49.31
C GLU A 17 12.71 130.67 -48.95
N ALA A 18 12.27 130.95 -47.72
CA ALA A 18 11.94 132.28 -47.25
C ALA A 18 13.15 133.23 -47.24
N ARG A 19 12.93 134.47 -47.69
CA ARG A 19 13.99 135.49 -47.75
C ARG A 19 14.37 135.98 -46.35
N SER A 20 15.63 135.80 -45.95
CA SER A 20 16.13 136.28 -44.65
C SER A 20 16.27 137.80 -44.58
N VAL A 21 15.96 138.38 -43.41
CA VAL A 21 16.10 139.83 -43.17
C VAL A 21 17.48 140.11 -42.56
N PRO A 22 18.30 141.01 -43.17
CA PRO A 22 19.68 141.25 -42.73
C PRO A 22 19.77 141.67 -41.26
N MET A 23 20.74 141.09 -40.55
CA MET A 23 21.01 141.34 -39.12
C MET A 23 19.89 140.96 -38.14
N THR A 24 18.98 140.06 -38.55
CA THR A 24 17.98 139.44 -37.67
C THR A 24 17.88 137.93 -37.93
N ALA A 25 17.30 137.18 -37.00
CA ALA A 25 17.00 135.75 -37.17
C ALA A 25 15.65 135.52 -37.91
N GLY A 26 15.05 136.55 -38.51
CA GLY A 26 13.74 136.47 -39.14
C GLY A 26 13.81 136.20 -40.65
N CYS A 27 12.80 135.53 -41.18
CA CYS A 27 12.57 135.38 -42.60
C CYS A 27 11.22 136.02 -43.00
N VAL A 28 11.12 136.47 -44.25
CA VAL A 28 9.89 136.99 -44.83
C VAL A 28 9.21 135.86 -45.58
N VAL A 29 8.05 135.44 -45.09
CA VAL A 29 7.19 134.44 -45.73
C VAL A 29 5.93 135.10 -46.31
N PRO A 30 5.38 134.59 -47.43
CA PRO A 30 4.05 134.97 -47.90
C PRO A 30 3.00 134.61 -46.85
N ARG A 31 2.51 135.62 -46.12
CA ARG A 31 1.57 135.40 -45.02
C ARG A 31 0.26 134.71 -45.46
N GLY A 32 -0.20 134.94 -46.68
CA GLY A 32 -1.43 134.33 -47.21
C GLY A 32 -1.28 132.81 -47.32
N ASP A 33 -0.29 132.37 -48.10
CA ASP A 33 -0.01 130.96 -48.39
C ASP A 33 0.28 130.17 -47.10
N VAL A 34 1.05 130.73 -46.15
CA VAL A 34 1.32 130.08 -44.86
C VAL A 34 0.05 129.93 -44.00
N LEU A 35 -0.84 130.93 -44.01
CA LEU A 35 -2.10 130.84 -43.26
C LEU A 35 -3.07 129.85 -43.90
N GLU A 36 -3.10 129.77 -45.23
CA GLU A 36 -3.92 128.79 -45.96
C GLU A 36 -3.45 127.35 -45.67
N LEU A 37 -2.14 127.09 -45.68
CA LEU A 37 -1.59 125.78 -45.32
C LEU A 37 -1.82 125.45 -43.83
N LEU A 38 -1.71 126.43 -42.93
CA LEU A 38 -2.04 126.24 -41.52
C LEU A 38 -3.54 125.95 -41.31
N ASP A 39 -4.43 126.60 -42.05
CA ASP A 39 -5.87 126.33 -41.99
C ASP A 39 -6.19 124.94 -42.58
N ASP A 40 -5.54 124.53 -43.68
CA ASP A 40 -5.66 123.18 -44.24
C ASP A 40 -5.18 122.10 -43.25
N VAL A 41 -4.06 122.31 -42.58
CA VAL A 41 -3.56 121.45 -41.50
C VAL A 41 -4.55 121.42 -40.33
N LYS A 42 -5.06 122.58 -39.93
CA LYS A 42 -6.00 122.72 -38.81
C LYS A 42 -7.35 122.07 -39.09
N ASP A 43 -7.82 122.08 -40.33
CA ASP A 43 -9.08 121.47 -40.74
C ASP A 43 -8.94 119.95 -40.93
N ALA A 44 -7.76 119.47 -41.35
CA ALA A 44 -7.54 118.05 -41.64
C ALA A 44 -6.99 117.23 -40.44
N ILE A 45 -6.20 117.83 -39.53
CA ILE A 45 -5.65 117.14 -38.33
C ILE A 45 -6.74 116.52 -37.45
N PRO A 46 -7.84 117.22 -37.12
CA PRO A 46 -8.86 116.66 -36.23
C PRO A 46 -9.46 115.35 -36.77
N GLY A 47 -9.70 115.27 -38.08
CA GLY A 47 -10.23 114.05 -38.72
C GLY A 47 -9.22 112.90 -38.72
N ASP A 48 -7.95 113.18 -39.05
CA ASP A 48 -6.91 112.14 -39.02
C ASP A 48 -6.62 111.63 -37.59
N LEU A 49 -6.77 112.49 -36.57
CA LEU A 49 -6.65 112.11 -35.17
C LEU A 49 -7.85 111.29 -34.69
N ASP A 50 -9.07 111.63 -35.13
CA ASP A 50 -10.30 110.89 -34.85
C ASP A 50 -10.22 109.47 -35.45
N ASP A 51 -9.82 109.34 -36.72
CA ASP A 51 -9.60 108.05 -37.37
C ASP A 51 -8.55 107.20 -36.64
N ALA A 52 -7.46 107.82 -36.16
CA ALA A 52 -6.44 107.12 -35.40
C ALA A 52 -6.96 106.67 -34.02
N GLN A 53 -7.81 107.46 -33.37
CA GLN A 53 -8.46 107.11 -32.12
C GLN A 53 -9.45 105.96 -32.32
N ASP A 54 -10.26 105.98 -33.38
CA ASP A 54 -11.18 104.90 -33.75
C ASP A 54 -10.46 103.56 -33.95
N VAL A 55 -9.29 103.57 -34.62
CA VAL A 55 -8.48 102.37 -34.80
C VAL A 55 -7.92 101.86 -33.46
N LEU A 56 -7.49 102.75 -32.56
CA LEU A 56 -7.00 102.36 -31.23
C LEU A 56 -8.12 101.78 -30.37
N ASP A 57 -9.30 102.38 -30.39
CA ASP A 57 -10.49 101.89 -29.67
C ASP A 57 -10.96 100.55 -30.22
N GLN A 58 -10.97 100.39 -31.56
CA GLN A 58 -11.29 99.12 -32.20
C GLN A 58 -10.27 98.04 -31.83
N ARG A 59 -8.97 98.37 -31.81
CA ARG A 59 -7.91 97.44 -31.38
C ARG A 59 -8.12 97.03 -29.92
N ASP A 60 -8.36 97.98 -29.03
CA ASP A 60 -8.51 97.71 -27.61
C ASP A 60 -9.76 96.86 -27.34
N LYS A 61 -10.85 97.10 -28.08
CA LYS A 61 -12.03 96.24 -28.10
C LYS A 61 -11.70 94.83 -28.59
N LEU A 62 -11.01 94.68 -29.72
CA LEU A 62 -10.63 93.37 -30.26
C LEU A 62 -9.73 92.58 -29.29
N ILE A 63 -8.77 93.25 -28.65
CA ILE A 63 -7.90 92.61 -27.64
C ILE A 63 -8.71 92.22 -26.41
N GLY A 64 -9.64 93.06 -25.97
CA GLY A 64 -10.57 92.75 -24.87
C GLY A 64 -11.42 91.52 -25.17
N ASP A 65 -12.06 91.49 -26.34
CA ASP A 65 -12.88 90.38 -26.79
C ASP A 65 -12.05 89.10 -26.93
N ALA A 66 -10.87 89.16 -27.54
CA ALA A 66 -9.98 88.01 -27.71
C ALA A 66 -9.51 87.44 -26.36
N ARG A 67 -9.16 88.31 -25.40
CA ARG A 67 -8.79 87.88 -24.04
C ARG A 67 -9.97 87.22 -23.32
N MET A 68 -11.15 87.81 -23.39
CA MET A 68 -12.36 87.24 -22.80
C MET A 68 -12.71 85.88 -23.40
N HIS A 69 -12.59 85.73 -24.72
CA HIS A 69 -12.81 84.46 -25.40
C HIS A 69 -11.76 83.42 -24.99
N ALA A 70 -10.48 83.80 -24.90
CA ALA A 70 -9.42 82.91 -24.46
C ALA A 70 -9.62 82.44 -23.01
N ASP A 71 -9.96 83.34 -22.10
CA ASP A 71 -10.24 83.02 -20.70
C ASP A 71 -11.44 82.09 -20.56
N THR A 72 -12.50 82.34 -21.35
CA THR A 72 -13.68 81.46 -21.40
C THR A 72 -13.31 80.08 -21.92
N MET A 73 -12.57 79.99 -23.04
CA MET A 73 -12.16 78.73 -23.65
C MET A 73 -11.27 77.90 -22.72
N VAL A 74 -10.31 78.54 -22.04
CA VAL A 74 -9.46 77.87 -21.05
C VAL A 74 -10.29 77.40 -19.84
N GLY A 75 -11.24 78.22 -19.38
CA GLY A 75 -12.13 77.86 -18.29
C GLY A 75 -12.99 76.64 -18.63
N GLU A 76 -13.62 76.63 -19.81
CA GLU A 76 -14.43 75.51 -20.29
C GLU A 76 -13.58 74.24 -20.48
N ALA A 77 -12.43 74.34 -21.14
CA ALA A 77 -11.53 73.21 -21.34
C ALA A 77 -11.01 72.62 -20.02
N THR A 78 -10.72 73.48 -19.04
CA THR A 78 -10.28 73.04 -17.71
C THR A 78 -11.42 72.33 -16.97
N ALA A 79 -12.64 72.88 -17.02
CA ALA A 79 -13.81 72.27 -16.40
C ALA A 79 -14.17 70.91 -17.03
N GLU A 80 -14.07 70.79 -18.37
CA GLU A 80 -14.28 69.54 -19.08
C GLU A 80 -13.21 68.49 -18.74
N ALA A 81 -11.94 68.91 -18.66
CA ALA A 81 -10.83 68.04 -18.26
C ALA A 81 -11.02 67.52 -16.83
N ASP A 82 -11.40 68.39 -15.88
CA ASP A 82 -11.66 68.01 -14.49
C ASP A 82 -12.84 67.04 -14.38
N SER A 83 -13.93 67.28 -15.11
CA SER A 83 -15.08 66.38 -15.17
C SER A 83 -14.70 65.00 -15.72
N THR A 84 -13.93 64.97 -16.82
CA THR A 84 -13.46 63.73 -17.44
C THR A 84 -12.55 62.94 -16.51
N LEU A 85 -11.62 63.62 -15.83
CA LEU A 85 -10.73 63.00 -14.84
C LEU A 85 -11.51 62.46 -13.64
N ALA A 86 -12.50 63.19 -13.14
CA ALA A 86 -13.35 62.73 -12.05
C ALA A 86 -14.13 61.48 -12.44
N HIS A 87 -14.72 61.46 -13.65
CA HIS A 87 -15.44 60.30 -14.16
C HIS A 87 -14.52 59.09 -14.34
N ALA A 88 -13.35 59.27 -14.96
CA ALA A 88 -12.38 58.20 -15.17
C ALA A 88 -11.87 57.61 -13.84
N ARG A 89 -11.63 58.45 -12.82
CA ARG A 89 -11.24 57.99 -11.48
C ARG A 89 -12.34 57.18 -10.81
N SER A 90 -13.58 57.67 -10.84
CA SER A 90 -14.72 56.94 -10.27
C SER A 90 -14.92 55.58 -10.94
N GLU A 91 -14.79 55.51 -12.27
CA GLU A 91 -14.88 54.26 -13.01
C GLU A 91 -13.73 53.31 -12.68
N ALA A 92 -12.50 53.83 -12.56
CA ALA A 92 -11.35 53.03 -12.15
C ALA A 92 -11.55 52.43 -10.75
N ASP A 93 -12.02 53.23 -9.78
CA ASP A 93 -12.30 52.76 -8.42
C ASP A 93 -13.39 51.68 -8.40
N ARG A 94 -14.45 51.88 -9.20
CA ARG A 94 -15.52 50.89 -9.36
C ARG A 94 -14.99 49.56 -9.91
N VAL A 95 -14.24 49.60 -11.01
CA VAL A 95 -13.65 48.41 -11.64
C VAL A 95 -12.70 47.69 -10.69
N LEU A 96 -11.86 48.42 -9.95
CA LEU A 96 -10.94 47.85 -8.97
C LEU A 96 -11.70 47.16 -7.83
N SER A 97 -12.77 47.78 -7.33
CA SER A 97 -13.61 47.18 -6.28
C SER A 97 -14.33 45.92 -6.75
N GLU A 98 -14.87 45.93 -7.97
CA GLU A 98 -15.50 44.77 -8.60
C GLU A 98 -14.50 43.63 -8.82
N ALA A 99 -13.32 43.94 -9.36
CA ALA A 99 -12.26 42.97 -9.59
C ALA A 99 -11.77 42.34 -8.27
N LYS A 100 -11.60 43.16 -7.22
CA LYS A 100 -11.22 42.68 -5.88
C LYS A 100 -12.29 41.74 -5.31
N SER A 101 -13.56 42.12 -5.40
CA SER A 101 -14.67 41.30 -4.91
C SER A 101 -14.82 39.99 -5.70
N ALA A 102 -14.53 40.00 -7.01
CA ALA A 102 -14.49 38.80 -7.82
C ALA A 102 -13.31 37.89 -7.45
N ALA A 103 -12.13 38.45 -7.21
CA ALA A 103 -10.96 37.71 -6.77
C ALA A 103 -11.19 37.06 -5.39
N ASP A 104 -11.76 37.81 -4.43
CA ASP A 104 -12.06 37.30 -3.08
C ASP A 104 -13.07 36.13 -3.15
N ARG A 105 -14.11 36.23 -4.00
CA ARG A 105 -15.05 35.13 -4.24
C ARG A 105 -14.37 33.92 -4.84
N MET A 106 -13.55 34.10 -5.87
CA MET A 106 -12.83 33.01 -6.53
C MET A 106 -11.89 32.28 -5.55
N VAL A 107 -11.18 33.03 -4.70
CA VAL A 107 -10.31 32.44 -3.66
C VAL A 107 -11.14 31.65 -2.64
N ALA A 108 -12.26 32.19 -2.16
CA ALA A 108 -13.13 31.51 -1.21
C ALA A 108 -13.73 30.22 -1.80
N GLU A 109 -14.20 30.26 -3.05
CA GLU A 109 -14.72 29.09 -3.76
C GLU A 109 -13.64 28.02 -3.97
N ALA A 110 -12.44 28.42 -4.42
CA ALA A 110 -11.32 27.51 -4.59
C ALA A 110 -10.88 26.86 -3.27
N GLN A 111 -10.83 27.64 -2.18
CA GLN A 111 -10.51 27.12 -0.85
C GLN A 111 -11.58 26.13 -0.35
N SER A 112 -12.86 26.45 -0.53
CA SER A 112 -13.96 25.56 -0.16
C SER A 112 -13.91 24.26 -0.96
N HIS A 113 -13.76 24.34 -2.29
CA HIS A 113 -13.66 23.16 -3.15
C HIS A 113 -12.42 22.32 -2.79
N SER A 114 -11.27 22.95 -2.57
CA SER A 114 -10.05 22.24 -2.19
C SER A 114 -10.22 21.55 -0.83
N GLY A 115 -10.85 22.20 0.15
CA GLY A 115 -11.16 21.62 1.45
C GLY A 115 -12.09 20.41 1.35
N GLN A 116 -13.11 20.48 0.49
CA GLN A 116 -14.00 19.34 0.22
C GLN A 116 -13.25 18.16 -0.41
N LEU A 117 -12.42 18.41 -1.44
CA LEU A 117 -11.61 17.36 -2.07
C LEU A 117 -10.67 16.68 -1.07
N LEU A 118 -10.03 17.45 -0.20
CA LEU A 118 -9.17 16.92 0.86
C LEU A 118 -9.97 16.08 1.86
N SER A 119 -11.14 16.54 2.28
CA SER A 119 -12.04 15.78 3.16
C SER A 119 -12.48 14.46 2.54
N ASP A 120 -12.87 14.48 1.26
CA ASP A 120 -13.33 13.28 0.56
C ASP A 120 -12.18 12.29 0.35
N ALA A 121 -11.01 12.78 -0.06
CA ALA A 121 -9.82 11.96 -0.27
C ALA A 121 -9.32 11.32 1.04
N THR A 122 -9.35 12.07 2.15
CA THR A 122 -8.98 11.53 3.48
C THR A 122 -9.98 10.48 3.95
N ALA A 123 -11.29 10.75 3.82
CA ALA A 123 -12.33 9.78 4.17
C ALA A 123 -12.26 8.50 3.30
N GLU A 124 -11.87 8.60 2.03
CA GLU A 124 -11.64 7.43 1.17
C GLU A 124 -10.37 6.68 1.56
N ALA A 125 -9.27 7.39 1.85
CA ALA A 125 -8.04 6.77 2.31
C ALA A 125 -8.23 5.98 3.62
N GLU A 126 -9.00 6.52 4.57
CA GLU A 126 -9.37 5.84 5.81
C GLU A 126 -10.23 4.60 5.55
N ARG A 127 -11.18 4.67 4.62
CA ARG A 127 -12.02 3.53 4.21
C ARG A 127 -11.18 2.41 3.61
N ILE A 128 -10.29 2.73 2.66
CA ILE A 128 -9.39 1.77 2.02
C ILE A 128 -8.45 1.16 3.08
N GLY A 129 -7.84 2.00 3.94
CA GLY A 129 -6.95 1.52 5.00
C GLY A 129 -7.64 0.56 5.96
N SER A 130 -8.86 0.90 6.40
CA SER A 130 -9.66 0.04 7.28
C SER A 130 -10.08 -1.27 6.60
N ALA A 131 -10.45 -1.22 5.32
CA ALA A 131 -10.81 -2.41 4.56
C ALA A 131 -9.61 -3.34 4.36
N ALA A 132 -8.46 -2.78 3.94
CA ALA A 132 -7.22 -3.51 3.76
C ALA A 132 -6.74 -4.16 5.06
N HIS A 133 -6.84 -3.45 6.19
CA HIS A 133 -6.45 -3.99 7.49
C HIS A 133 -7.32 -5.19 7.90
N ARG A 134 -8.65 -5.09 7.76
CA ARG A 134 -9.56 -6.21 8.03
C ARG A 134 -9.31 -7.41 7.13
N GLU A 135 -9.05 -7.18 5.85
CA GLU A 135 -8.73 -8.26 4.91
C GLU A 135 -7.40 -8.93 5.27
N TYR A 136 -6.38 -8.13 5.60
CA TYR A 136 -5.10 -8.63 6.08
C TYR A 136 -5.26 -9.50 7.33
N GLU A 137 -5.97 -9.03 8.36
CA GLU A 137 -6.21 -9.80 9.59
C GLU A 137 -7.00 -11.09 9.31
N SER A 138 -7.98 -11.04 8.42
CA SER A 138 -8.77 -12.22 8.05
C SER A 138 -7.93 -13.28 7.33
N VAL A 139 -7.13 -12.86 6.35
CA VAL A 139 -6.28 -13.77 5.56
C VAL A 139 -5.17 -14.35 6.43
N THR A 140 -4.47 -13.51 7.19
CA THR A 140 -3.39 -13.96 8.08
C THR A 140 -3.92 -14.84 9.20
N GLY A 141 -5.06 -14.48 9.83
CA GLY A 141 -5.71 -15.29 10.85
C GLY A 141 -6.14 -16.67 10.32
N ARG A 142 -6.72 -16.73 9.12
CA ARG A 142 -7.05 -18.00 8.46
C ARG A 142 -5.83 -18.85 8.17
N ALA A 143 -4.77 -18.26 7.62
CA ALA A 143 -3.53 -18.97 7.29
C ALA A 143 -2.86 -19.52 8.56
N HIS A 144 -2.82 -18.75 9.65
CA HIS A 144 -2.31 -19.21 10.93
C HIS A 144 -3.14 -20.38 11.48
N ALA A 145 -4.46 -20.25 11.51
CA ALA A 145 -5.34 -21.33 11.98
C ALA A 145 -5.23 -22.60 11.13
N GLU A 146 -5.01 -22.46 9.82
CA GLU A 146 -4.79 -23.60 8.92
C GLU A 146 -3.43 -24.26 9.16
N ALA A 147 -2.37 -23.48 9.34
CA ALA A 147 -1.04 -23.98 9.68
C ALA A 147 -1.05 -24.73 11.02
N GLU A 148 -1.72 -24.20 12.05
CA GLU A 148 -1.89 -24.86 13.35
C GLU A 148 -2.62 -26.20 13.20
N ARG A 149 -3.75 -26.22 12.49
CA ARG A 149 -4.48 -27.46 12.21
C ARG A 149 -3.64 -28.50 11.47
N MET A 150 -2.81 -28.06 10.52
CA MET A 150 -1.93 -28.96 9.77
C MET A 150 -0.84 -29.57 10.67
N ILE A 151 -0.25 -28.76 11.55
CA ILE A 151 0.74 -29.22 12.54
C ILE A 151 0.09 -30.22 13.51
N GLU A 152 -1.07 -29.88 14.06
CA GLU A 152 -1.79 -30.75 14.99
C GLU A 152 -2.18 -32.08 14.34
N SER A 153 -2.77 -32.03 13.14
CA SER A 153 -3.11 -33.24 12.39
C SER A 153 -1.86 -34.05 12.02
N GLY A 154 -0.76 -33.39 11.68
CA GLY A 154 0.52 -34.04 11.38
C GLY A 154 1.08 -34.78 12.59
N ASN A 155 1.08 -34.12 13.75
CA ASN A 155 1.53 -34.71 15.02
C ASN A 155 0.66 -35.90 15.43
N ALA A 156 -0.67 -35.77 15.35
CA ALA A 156 -1.58 -36.88 15.68
C ALA A 156 -1.38 -38.11 14.76
N ASN A 157 -1.12 -37.88 13.47
CA ASN A 157 -0.82 -38.96 12.53
C ASN A 157 0.57 -39.58 12.79
N TYR A 158 1.55 -38.75 13.13
CA TYR A 158 2.89 -39.21 13.52
C TYR A 158 2.83 -40.08 14.78
N GLU A 159 2.16 -39.61 15.84
CA GLU A 159 1.95 -40.36 17.09
C GLU A 159 1.25 -41.69 16.85
N ARG A 160 0.19 -41.71 16.02
CA ARG A 160 -0.50 -42.95 15.63
C ARG A 160 0.45 -43.92 14.94
N SER A 161 1.23 -43.43 13.97
CA SER A 161 2.16 -44.28 13.20
C SER A 161 3.26 -44.86 14.10
N VAL A 162 3.77 -44.07 15.05
CA VAL A 162 4.74 -44.53 16.05
C VAL A 162 4.11 -45.59 16.97
N ALA A 163 2.88 -45.37 17.45
CA ALA A 163 2.18 -46.34 18.30
C ALA A 163 1.91 -47.67 17.57
N GLU A 164 1.44 -47.60 16.32
CA GLU A 164 1.25 -48.77 15.46
C GLU A 164 2.57 -49.51 15.21
N GLY A 165 3.65 -48.78 14.93
CA GLY A 165 4.99 -49.36 14.75
C GLY A 165 5.51 -50.08 16.00
N ILE A 166 5.31 -49.49 17.18
CA ILE A 166 5.70 -50.12 18.47
C ILE A 166 4.86 -51.37 18.72
N ALA A 167 3.55 -51.32 18.48
CA ALA A 167 2.67 -52.49 18.66
C ALA A 167 3.07 -53.64 17.73
N GLU A 168 3.38 -53.34 16.46
CA GLU A 168 3.83 -54.33 15.49
C GLU A 168 5.21 -54.90 15.85
N GLN A 169 6.14 -54.05 16.29
CA GLN A 169 7.44 -54.50 16.80
C GLN A 169 7.25 -55.47 17.98
N GLN A 170 6.38 -55.15 18.94
CA GLN A 170 6.09 -56.03 20.08
C GLN A 170 5.49 -57.38 19.62
N ARG A 171 4.59 -57.36 18.63
CA ARG A 171 4.01 -58.57 18.04
C ARG A 171 5.08 -59.47 17.43
N LEU A 172 5.96 -58.92 16.59
CA LEU A 172 7.05 -59.66 15.94
C LEU A 172 8.05 -60.25 16.93
N VAL A 173 8.38 -59.51 18.01
CA VAL A 173 9.24 -60.01 19.09
C VAL A 173 8.58 -61.20 19.77
N SER A 174 7.30 -61.09 20.14
CA SER A 174 6.57 -62.19 20.79
C SER A 174 6.48 -63.43 19.90
N GLU A 175 6.20 -63.28 18.60
CA GLU A 175 6.20 -64.40 17.65
C GLU A 175 7.58 -65.08 17.56
N THR A 176 8.65 -64.28 17.54
CA THR A 176 10.02 -64.81 17.52
C THR A 176 10.36 -65.57 18.80
N GLU A 177 9.95 -65.06 19.97
CA GLU A 177 10.13 -65.73 21.26
C GLU A 177 9.41 -67.09 21.32
N VAL A 178 8.17 -67.16 20.82
CA VAL A 178 7.42 -68.42 20.74
C VAL A 178 8.14 -69.43 19.84
N VAL A 179 8.66 -68.99 18.69
CA VAL A 179 9.42 -69.86 17.78
C VAL A 179 10.71 -70.37 18.44
N GLN A 180 11.43 -69.51 19.15
CA GLN A 180 12.64 -69.90 19.90
C GLN A 180 12.32 -70.92 21.00
N ALA A 181 11.28 -70.65 21.81
CA ALA A 181 10.84 -71.56 22.87
C ALA A 181 10.37 -72.92 22.32
N ALA A 182 9.59 -72.91 21.23
CA ALA A 182 9.13 -74.14 20.58
C ALA A 182 10.30 -74.97 20.00
N ARG A 183 11.33 -74.32 19.46
CA ARG A 183 12.56 -75.01 19.00
C ARG A 183 13.31 -75.65 20.16
N ALA A 184 13.54 -74.91 21.25
CA ALA A 184 14.20 -75.46 22.44
C ALA A 184 13.40 -76.61 23.08
N GLU A 185 12.07 -76.50 23.12
CA GLU A 185 11.17 -77.56 23.59
C GLU A 185 11.29 -78.80 22.69
N SER A 186 11.26 -78.61 21.36
CA SER A 186 11.39 -79.69 20.38
C SER A 186 12.71 -80.45 20.52
N GLU A 187 13.84 -79.72 20.63
CA GLU A 187 15.16 -80.32 20.87
C GLU A 187 15.17 -81.18 22.13
N ARG A 188 14.67 -80.65 23.25
CA ARG A 188 14.59 -81.40 24.51
C ARG A 188 13.65 -82.61 24.43
N VAL A 189 12.54 -82.56 23.68
CA VAL A 189 11.66 -83.72 23.46
C VAL A 189 12.37 -84.79 22.63
N ILE A 190 13.10 -84.39 21.58
CA ILE A 190 13.90 -85.31 20.74
C ILE A 190 14.97 -85.99 21.60
N ASP A 191 15.73 -85.22 22.39
CA ASP A 191 16.76 -85.74 23.27
C ASP A 191 16.19 -86.71 24.31
N ALA A 192 15.05 -86.37 24.93
CA ALA A 192 14.36 -87.25 25.87
C ALA A 192 13.85 -88.54 25.20
N ALA A 193 13.29 -88.45 24.00
CA ALA A 193 12.82 -89.60 23.24
C ALA A 193 13.96 -90.53 22.81
N HIS A 194 15.11 -89.96 22.43
CA HIS A 194 16.33 -90.73 22.14
C HIS A 194 16.83 -91.43 23.40
N ALA A 195 16.94 -90.73 24.53
CA ALA A 195 17.35 -91.30 25.80
C ALA A 195 16.39 -92.41 26.30
N GLU A 196 15.08 -92.24 26.10
CA GLU A 196 14.07 -93.25 26.42
C GLU A 196 14.15 -94.46 25.48
N SER A 197 14.37 -94.23 24.19
CA SER A 197 14.54 -95.31 23.20
C SER A 197 15.78 -96.15 23.51
N ASP A 198 16.88 -95.50 23.90
CA ASP A 198 18.10 -96.18 24.31
C ASP A 198 17.90 -96.96 25.62
N ARG A 199 17.12 -96.41 26.57
CA ARG A 199 16.74 -97.12 27.80
C ARG A 199 15.88 -98.34 27.49
N LEU A 200 14.83 -98.20 26.68
CA LEU A 200 13.91 -99.27 26.32
C LEU A 200 14.65 -100.39 25.56
N ARG A 201 15.58 -100.04 24.66
CA ARG A 201 16.47 -101.01 24.02
C ARG A 201 17.29 -101.77 25.06
N GLY A 202 17.93 -101.06 25.99
CA GLY A 202 18.67 -101.70 27.09
C GLY A 202 17.79 -102.63 27.94
N GLU A 203 16.58 -102.20 28.29
CA GLU A 203 15.61 -103.03 29.03
C GLU A 203 15.14 -104.25 28.22
N CYS A 204 14.90 -104.09 26.92
CA CYS A 204 14.55 -105.19 26.03
C CYS A 204 15.69 -106.19 25.90
N ASP A 205 16.93 -105.73 25.74
CA ASP A 205 18.11 -106.59 25.69
C ASP A 205 18.23 -107.41 26.98
N ILE A 206 18.06 -106.76 28.14
CA ILE A 206 18.04 -107.43 29.45
C ILE A 206 16.88 -108.43 29.56
N TYR A 207 15.69 -108.08 29.08
CA TYR A 207 14.52 -108.97 29.12
C TYR A 207 14.70 -110.19 28.21
N VAL A 208 15.22 -110.01 26.99
CA VAL A 208 15.53 -111.09 26.06
C VAL A 208 16.58 -112.02 26.65
N ASP A 209 17.65 -111.47 27.23
CA ASP A 209 18.70 -112.26 27.88
C ASP A 209 18.12 -113.11 29.04
N ASN A 210 17.33 -112.50 29.92
CA ASN A 210 16.65 -113.22 31.00
C ASN A 210 15.71 -114.32 30.49
N LYS A 211 14.92 -114.08 29.43
CA LYS A 211 14.03 -115.10 28.88
C LYS A 211 14.78 -116.22 28.17
N LEU A 212 15.90 -115.92 27.51
CA LEU A 212 16.79 -116.94 26.96
C LEU A 212 17.41 -117.79 28.07
N ALA A 213 17.82 -117.17 29.18
CA ALA A 213 18.32 -117.88 30.36
C ALA A 213 17.25 -118.79 31.00
N GLU A 214 16.03 -118.28 31.22
CA GLU A 214 14.90 -119.11 31.70
C GLU A 214 14.59 -120.27 30.74
N PHE A 215 14.64 -120.02 29.42
CA PHE A 215 14.42 -121.04 28.41
C PHE A 215 15.53 -122.09 28.40
N GLU A 216 16.79 -121.67 28.58
CA GLU A 216 17.94 -122.57 28.75
C GLU A 216 17.76 -123.46 29.99
N GLU A 217 17.34 -122.88 31.12
CA GLU A 217 17.03 -123.64 32.34
C GLU A 217 15.90 -124.64 32.11
N LEU A 218 14.83 -124.24 31.42
CA LEU A 218 13.69 -125.10 31.09
C LEU A 218 14.10 -126.25 30.18
N LEU A 219 14.88 -126.00 29.14
CA LEU A 219 15.42 -127.04 28.26
C LEU A 219 16.36 -127.98 29.03
N THR A 220 17.22 -127.44 29.89
CA THR A 220 18.11 -128.24 30.75
C THR A 220 17.30 -129.09 31.73
N GLY A 221 16.20 -128.57 32.27
CA GLY A 221 15.25 -129.29 33.10
C GLY A 221 14.52 -130.39 32.32
N THR A 222 14.11 -130.10 31.09
CA THR A 222 13.44 -131.05 30.18
C THR A 222 14.38 -132.18 29.77
N ILE A 223 15.65 -131.88 29.43
CA ILE A 223 16.69 -132.88 29.17
C ILE A 223 16.92 -133.74 30.42
N ARG A 224 16.96 -133.16 31.63
CA ARG A 224 17.03 -133.92 32.89
C ARG A 224 15.79 -134.80 33.11
N SER A 225 14.60 -134.34 32.74
CA SER A 225 13.36 -135.12 32.81
C SER A 225 13.34 -136.27 31.80
N VAL A 226 13.73 -136.02 30.54
CA VAL A 226 13.87 -137.04 29.49
C VAL A 226 14.93 -138.06 29.86
N ASN A 227 16.06 -137.64 30.43
CA ASN A 227 17.08 -138.56 30.95
C ASN A 227 16.54 -139.38 32.13
N ARG A 228 15.76 -138.81 33.04
CA ARG A 228 15.06 -139.55 34.11
C ARG A 228 14.03 -140.55 33.56
N GLY A 229 13.23 -140.17 32.57
CA GLY A 229 12.29 -141.06 31.88
C GLY A 229 13.01 -142.19 31.12
N ARG A 230 14.16 -141.90 30.49
CA ARG A 230 15.03 -142.91 29.87
C ARG A 230 15.68 -143.84 30.89
N GLN A 231 16.05 -143.32 32.07
CA GLN A 231 16.57 -144.13 33.17
C GLN A 231 15.46 -145.02 33.75
N GLN A 232 14.24 -144.52 33.91
CA GLN A 232 13.06 -145.30 34.33
C GLN A 232 12.64 -146.36 33.30
N LEU A 233 12.87 -146.15 32.00
CA LEU A 233 12.67 -147.21 31.00
C LEU A 233 13.81 -148.25 30.97
N ARG A 234 14.98 -147.96 31.57
CA ARG A 234 16.09 -148.91 31.74
C ARG A 234 16.07 -149.69 33.06
N THR A 235 15.19 -149.34 34.00
CA THR A 235 15.08 -149.98 35.32
C THR A 235 13.61 -150.09 35.72
N GLY A 236 13.07 -151.31 35.75
CA GLY A 236 11.64 -151.61 35.60
C GLY A 236 10.63 -151.22 36.70
N ALA A 237 9.40 -151.63 36.41
CA ALA A 237 8.09 -151.49 37.08
C ALA A 237 8.05 -151.37 38.63
N GLY A 238 7.14 -150.52 39.13
CA GLY A 238 6.72 -150.49 40.54
C GLY A 238 5.75 -149.35 40.86
N VAL A 239 4.63 -149.67 41.50
CA VAL A 239 3.37 -148.91 41.63
C VAL A 239 3.29 -148.07 42.93
N HIS A 240 2.32 -147.13 42.99
CA HIS A 240 1.61 -146.56 44.17
C HIS A 240 2.33 -145.49 45.02
N ASP A 241 1.69 -144.48 45.63
CA ASP A 241 0.32 -143.92 45.69
C ASP A 241 0.44 -142.54 46.39
N TYR A 242 -0.40 -141.55 46.08
CA TYR A 242 -0.39 -140.22 46.69
C TYR A 242 -1.57 -140.06 47.66
N ALA A 243 -1.27 -139.93 48.95
CA ALA A 243 -2.21 -139.52 49.98
C ALA A 243 -2.26 -137.99 50.11
N GLU A 244 -3.48 -137.49 50.18
CA GLU A 244 -3.94 -136.11 50.27
C GLU A 244 -3.99 -135.62 51.73
N HIS A 245 -3.70 -134.33 51.97
CA HIS A 245 -4.23 -133.41 53.01
C HIS A 245 -3.26 -132.22 53.22
N VAL A 246 -3.60 -130.96 53.50
CA VAL A 246 -4.76 -130.06 53.32
C VAL A 246 -4.36 -128.71 54.02
N ARG A 247 -4.66 -127.56 53.37
CA ARG A 247 -4.85 -126.16 53.90
C ARG A 247 -3.65 -125.41 54.53
N ARG A 248 -3.49 -124.08 54.41
CA ARG A 248 -4.45 -122.96 54.63
C ARG A 248 -3.84 -121.64 54.09
N GLY A 249 -4.52 -120.90 53.22
CA GLY A 249 -5.16 -119.60 53.51
C GLY A 249 -4.43 -118.47 52.75
N ASP A 250 -5.03 -117.39 52.25
CA ASP A 250 -6.40 -116.94 52.15
C ASP A 250 -6.47 -115.86 51.04
N PHE A 251 -7.62 -115.72 50.41
CA PHE A 251 -7.90 -114.79 49.32
C PHE A 251 -8.29 -113.40 49.85
N GLY A 252 -8.02 -112.35 49.07
CA GLY A 252 -8.50 -110.99 49.35
C GLY A 252 -8.38 -110.07 48.14
N THR A 253 -9.36 -110.16 47.26
CA THR A 253 -9.58 -109.37 46.03
C THR A 253 -10.31 -108.04 46.31
N GLY A 254 -10.15 -107.04 45.43
CA GLY A 254 -11.06 -105.89 45.27
C GLY A 254 -10.33 -104.54 45.18
N MET A 255 -10.12 -103.84 44.05
CA MET A 255 -10.97 -103.38 42.92
C MET A 255 -11.46 -101.92 43.07
N ALA A 256 -11.07 -101.09 42.10
CA ALA A 256 -11.70 -99.87 41.53
C ALA A 256 -12.02 -98.64 42.41
N VAL A 257 -11.46 -97.46 42.05
CA VAL A 257 -12.11 -96.38 41.26
C VAL A 257 -11.04 -95.68 40.42
#